data_AF-A0A6M3M722-F1
#
_entry.id   AF-A0A6M3M722-F1
#
_cell.length_a   1.000
_cell.length_b   1.000
_cell.length_c   1.000
_cell.angle_alpha   90.00
_cell.angle_beta   90.00
_cell.angle_gamma   90.00
#
_symmetry.space_group_name_H-M   'P 1'
#
loop_
_entity.id
_entity.type
_entity.pdbx_description
1 polymer ?
#
loop_
_entity_poly.entity_id
_entity_poly.type
_entity_poly.pdbx_seq_one_letter_code
_entity_poly.pdbx_strand_id
1 'polypeptide(L)'
;MPALPAEQYTRLNLMAGTARSLEQELLTSEDVKVWERDFALLCDDLTKLVDPDIGADLRSEKAFYEAALQVAKGYFDKLPFGGLKSATGQFGFRLIGPQDLKSSSTTDLSPVLWSWVRTLAMTSGNTEVANAFSAAFYASSKANASAVIAWHRLLSYKPAPRLLYVQWKVNEYPYAPYSVEPYSKIAKENKLFKIVPMPGRIILHPGGKCDCDMYFDRETGSTDPSGSANIDVEIGLFGLVFGEYDYLAATGLDAYS
;
A
#
# COMPACT_ATOMS: atom_id res chain seq x y z
N MET A 1 31.53 6.78 -4.90
CA MET A 1 30.43 6.42 -5.82
C MET A 1 29.42 7.56 -5.77
N PRO A 2 28.89 8.05 -6.90
CA PRO A 2 28.01 9.22 -6.85
C PRO A 2 26.65 8.78 -6.31
N ALA A 3 26.30 9.27 -5.12
CA ALA A 3 24.95 9.21 -4.59
C ALA A 3 24.00 9.91 -5.57
N LEU A 4 22.80 9.35 -5.77
CA LEU A 4 21.75 10.07 -6.50
C LEU A 4 21.47 11.41 -5.80
N PRO A 5 21.37 12.54 -6.54
CA PRO A 5 21.09 13.82 -5.93
C PRO A 5 19.70 13.83 -5.28
N ALA A 6 19.58 14.46 -4.11
CA ALA A 6 18.32 14.63 -3.37
C ALA A 6 17.17 15.27 -4.19
N GLU A 7 17.47 15.89 -5.33
CA GLU A 7 16.51 16.54 -6.25
C GLU A 7 15.53 15.58 -6.94
N GLN A 8 15.85 14.28 -7.10
CA GLN A 8 14.89 13.34 -7.70
C GLN A 8 13.70 13.04 -6.78
N TYR A 9 13.86 13.14 -5.46
CA TYR A 9 12.82 12.82 -4.47
C TYR A 9 11.93 14.00 -4.09
N THR A 10 12.42 15.23 -4.24
CA THR A 10 11.59 16.43 -4.08
C THR A 10 10.44 16.46 -5.11
N ARG A 11 10.58 15.75 -6.24
CA ARG A 11 9.55 15.63 -7.29
C ARG A 11 8.52 14.52 -7.03
N LEU A 12 8.82 13.53 -6.17
CA LEU A 12 7.94 12.38 -5.95
C LEU A 12 6.92 12.60 -4.83
N ASN A 13 7.05 13.64 -4.01
CA ASN A 13 6.23 13.87 -2.82
C ASN A 13 6.16 12.62 -1.92
N LEU A 14 7.35 12.14 -1.54
CA LEU A 14 7.54 10.90 -0.80
C LEU A 14 7.35 11.11 0.71
N MET A 15 6.62 10.20 1.33
CA MET A 15 6.40 10.09 2.77
C MET A 15 7.13 8.85 3.30
N ALA A 16 8.30 9.04 3.92
CA ALA A 16 9.13 7.97 4.51
C ALA A 16 9.43 8.19 6.01
N GLY A 17 8.83 9.22 6.60
CA GLY A 17 8.97 9.62 7.98
C GLY A 17 10.33 10.19 8.36
N THR A 18 10.81 9.86 9.57
CA THR A 18 12.12 10.31 10.07
C THR A 18 13.31 9.51 9.54
N ALA A 19 13.08 8.57 8.61
CA ALA A 19 14.15 7.80 7.97
C ALA A 19 15.15 8.76 7.33
N ARG A 20 16.36 8.84 7.89
CA ARG A 20 17.41 9.79 7.45
C ARG A 20 17.85 9.55 6.01
N SER A 21 17.74 8.30 5.55
CA SER A 21 17.99 7.87 4.18
C SER A 21 17.34 6.50 3.99
N LEU A 22 16.77 6.27 2.80
CA LEU A 22 16.40 4.91 2.37
C LEU A 22 17.61 4.30 1.68
N GLU A 23 18.04 3.11 2.11
CA GLU A 23 19.07 2.36 1.40
C GLU A 23 18.61 2.10 -0.03
N GLN A 24 19.48 2.34 -1.01
CA GLN A 24 19.14 2.24 -2.42
C GLN A 24 20.31 1.67 -3.19
N GLU A 25 19.98 0.87 -4.19
CA GLU A 25 20.93 0.39 -5.17
C GLU A 25 20.38 0.59 -6.58
N LEU A 26 21.25 0.97 -7.52
CA LEU A 26 20.87 1.14 -8.91
C LEU A 26 20.46 -0.20 -9.52
N LEU A 27 19.42 -0.15 -10.35
CA LEU A 27 18.97 -1.32 -11.09
C LEU A 27 20.01 -1.69 -12.16
N THR A 28 20.38 -2.96 -12.20
CA THR A 28 21.19 -3.49 -13.29
C THR A 28 20.38 -3.53 -14.58
N SER A 29 21.05 -3.69 -15.72
CA SER A 29 20.34 -3.83 -17.00
C SER A 29 19.44 -5.07 -17.06
N GLU A 30 19.72 -6.10 -16.26
CA GLU A 30 18.85 -7.28 -16.13
C GLU A 30 17.61 -6.95 -15.28
N ASP A 31 17.80 -6.29 -14.13
CA ASP A 31 16.69 -5.85 -13.27
C ASP A 31 15.70 -4.98 -14.04
N VAL A 32 16.20 -4.02 -14.83
CA VAL A 32 15.36 -3.13 -15.65
C VAL A 32 14.55 -3.92 -16.67
N LYS A 33 15.14 -4.93 -17.34
CA LYS A 33 14.40 -5.75 -18.30
C LYS A 33 13.28 -6.56 -17.64
N VAL A 34 13.55 -7.14 -16.47
CA VAL A 34 12.55 -7.88 -15.70
C VAL A 34 11.45 -6.93 -15.22
N TRP A 35 11.81 -5.78 -14.68
CA TRP A 35 10.89 -4.76 -14.20
C TRP A 35 9.95 -4.26 -15.30
N GLU A 36 10.49 -3.84 -16.44
CA GLU A 36 9.71 -3.32 -17.57
C GLU A 36 8.68 -4.35 -18.06
N ARG A 37 9.10 -5.60 -18.24
CA ARG A 37 8.24 -6.70 -18.69
C ARG A 37 7.12 -6.98 -17.70
N ASP A 38 7.48 -7.19 -16.43
CA ASP A 38 6.56 -7.69 -15.42
C ASP A 38 5.62 -6.59 -14.90
N PHE A 39 6.11 -5.34 -14.77
CA PHE A 39 5.27 -4.21 -14.39
C PHE A 39 4.25 -3.89 -15.49
N ALA A 40 4.66 -3.96 -16.77
CA ALA A 40 3.73 -3.80 -17.88
C ALA A 40 2.66 -4.90 -17.89
N LEU A 41 3.05 -6.15 -17.66
CA LEU A 41 2.14 -7.30 -17.55
C LEU A 41 1.12 -7.09 -16.42
N LEU A 42 1.57 -6.71 -15.21
CA LEU A 42 0.67 -6.44 -14.09
C LEU A 42 -0.35 -5.33 -14.43
N CYS A 43 0.12 -4.23 -15.01
CA CYS A 43 -0.76 -3.13 -15.38
C CYS A 43 -1.76 -3.54 -16.47
N ASP A 44 -1.34 -4.37 -17.43
CA ASP A 44 -2.22 -4.91 -18.48
C ASP A 44 -3.28 -5.85 -17.91
N ASP A 45 -2.91 -6.73 -16.99
CA ASP A 45 -3.83 -7.65 -16.32
C ASP A 45 -4.84 -6.88 -15.48
N LEU A 46 -4.42 -5.87 -14.71
CA LEU A 46 -5.33 -4.97 -14.00
C LEU A 46 -6.29 -4.24 -14.95
N THR A 47 -5.77 -3.73 -16.07
CA THR A 47 -6.58 -3.01 -17.06
C THR A 47 -7.65 -3.91 -17.68
N LYS A 48 -7.30 -5.17 -17.99
CA LYS A 48 -8.15 -6.10 -18.74
C LYS A 48 -9.11 -6.88 -17.84
N LEU A 49 -8.65 -7.29 -16.66
CA LEU A 49 -9.36 -8.24 -15.79
C LEU A 49 -10.06 -7.56 -14.61
N VAL A 50 -9.62 -6.37 -14.20
CA VAL A 50 -10.12 -5.70 -12.99
C VAL A 50 -10.84 -4.39 -13.34
N ASP A 51 -10.09 -3.35 -13.69
CA ASP A 51 -10.64 -2.03 -14.02
C ASP A 51 -9.59 -1.24 -14.84
N PRO A 52 -9.95 -0.72 -16.03
CA PRO A 52 -9.03 0.07 -16.85
C PRO A 52 -8.40 1.26 -16.14
N ASP A 53 -9.14 1.92 -15.25
CA ASP A 53 -8.64 3.10 -14.55
C ASP A 53 -7.62 2.71 -13.47
N ILE A 54 -7.74 1.52 -12.87
CA ILE A 54 -6.76 0.99 -11.88
C ILE A 54 -5.44 0.66 -12.57
N GLY A 55 -5.49 -0.03 -13.71
CA GLY A 55 -4.29 -0.36 -14.47
C GLY A 55 -3.58 0.89 -15.01
N ALA A 56 -4.34 1.90 -15.45
CA ALA A 56 -3.81 3.19 -15.88
C ALA A 56 -3.18 3.99 -14.73
N ASP A 57 -3.83 4.04 -13.57
CA ASP A 57 -3.35 4.75 -12.38
C ASP A 57 -2.02 4.14 -11.89
N LEU A 58 -1.94 2.81 -11.74
CA LEU A 58 -0.68 2.14 -11.38
C LEU A 58 0.43 2.43 -12.38
N ARG A 59 0.14 2.32 -13.69
CA ARG A 59 1.11 2.58 -14.75
C ARG A 59 1.66 4.01 -14.72
N SER A 60 0.82 4.98 -14.37
CA SER A 60 1.23 6.39 -14.27
C SER A 60 2.27 6.64 -13.17
N GLU A 61 2.37 5.74 -12.19
CA GLU A 61 3.27 5.81 -11.05
C GLU A 61 4.52 4.94 -11.22
N LYS A 62 4.83 4.50 -12.44
CA LYS A 62 6.01 3.66 -12.73
C LYS A 62 7.31 4.21 -12.12
N ALA A 63 7.56 5.51 -12.25
CA ALA A 63 8.78 6.12 -11.71
C ALA A 63 8.86 6.04 -10.19
N PHE A 64 7.72 6.15 -9.50
CA PHE A 64 7.64 5.95 -8.06
C PHE A 64 7.95 4.50 -7.69
N TYR A 65 7.39 3.53 -8.41
CA TYR A 65 7.64 2.11 -8.15
C TYR A 65 9.05 1.66 -8.53
N GLU A 66 9.67 2.28 -9.52
CA GLU A 66 11.09 2.05 -9.84
C GLU A 66 11.99 2.55 -8.70
N ALA A 67 11.68 3.70 -8.10
CA ALA A 67 12.37 4.18 -6.91
C ALA A 67 12.16 3.24 -5.71
N ALA A 68 10.97 2.69 -5.53
CA ALA A 68 10.70 1.68 -4.50
C ALA A 68 11.48 0.37 -4.74
N LEU A 69 11.63 -0.05 -6.00
CA LEU A 69 12.44 -1.20 -6.38
C LEU A 69 13.93 -0.98 -6.08
N GLN A 70 14.46 0.22 -6.33
CA GLN A 70 15.84 0.57 -5.96
C GLN A 70 16.04 0.52 -4.45
N VAL A 71 15.04 0.95 -3.67
CA VAL A 71 15.06 0.82 -2.20
C VAL A 71 15.07 -0.66 -1.79
N ALA A 72 14.17 -1.47 -2.36
CA ALA A 72 14.14 -2.90 -2.12
C ALA A 72 15.47 -3.58 -2.43
N LYS A 73 16.10 -3.23 -3.56
CA LYS A 73 17.43 -3.74 -3.93
C LYS A 73 18.49 -3.38 -2.89
N GLY A 74 18.47 -2.15 -2.35
CA GLY A 74 19.37 -1.74 -1.29
C GLY A 74 19.28 -2.62 -0.03
N TYR A 75 18.07 -3.06 0.34
CA TYR A 75 17.85 -3.93 1.50
C TYR A 75 18.02 -5.43 1.21
N PHE A 76 17.86 -5.85 -0.04
CA PHE A 76 17.97 -7.23 -0.50
C PHE A 76 19.23 -7.44 -1.36
N ASP A 77 20.29 -6.68 -1.08
CA ASP A 77 21.51 -6.50 -1.91
C ASP A 77 22.14 -7.81 -2.46
N LYS A 78 21.96 -8.92 -1.74
CA LYS A 78 22.49 -10.24 -2.11
C LYS A 78 21.57 -11.09 -2.96
N LEU A 79 20.32 -10.68 -3.19
CA LEU A 79 19.31 -11.44 -3.89
C LEU A 79 19.09 -10.88 -5.31
N PRO A 80 19.11 -11.72 -6.36
CA PRO A 80 18.70 -11.28 -7.68
C PRO A 80 17.20 -10.94 -7.73
N PHE A 81 16.83 -9.98 -8.57
CA PHE A 81 15.44 -9.59 -8.79
C PHE A 81 14.74 -10.55 -9.77
N GLY A 82 13.68 -11.21 -9.30
CA GLY A 82 12.89 -12.19 -10.06
C GLY A 82 11.56 -11.65 -10.62
N GLY A 83 11.20 -10.40 -10.32
CA GLY A 83 9.97 -9.78 -10.82
C GLY A 83 8.69 -10.38 -10.21
N LEU A 84 7.64 -10.53 -11.03
CA LEU A 84 6.34 -11.10 -10.60
C LEU A 84 6.42 -12.61 -10.31
N LYS A 85 7.41 -13.29 -10.89
CA LYS A 85 7.58 -14.75 -10.81
C LYS A 85 8.93 -15.11 -10.19
N SER A 86 9.28 -14.44 -9.10
CA SER A 86 10.47 -14.77 -8.31
C SER A 86 10.44 -16.20 -7.81
N ALA A 87 11.62 -16.80 -7.65
CA ALA A 87 11.83 -18.13 -7.08
C ALA A 87 12.67 -18.08 -5.80
N THR A 88 12.80 -19.20 -5.09
CA THR A 88 13.66 -19.32 -3.90
C THR A 88 15.06 -18.76 -4.15
N GLY A 89 15.53 -17.91 -3.24
CA GLY A 89 16.82 -17.19 -3.38
C GLY A 89 16.75 -15.94 -4.25
N GLN A 90 15.56 -15.48 -4.63
CA GLN A 90 15.31 -14.18 -5.28
C GLN A 90 14.40 -13.31 -4.42
N PHE A 91 14.33 -12.03 -4.76
CA PHE A 91 13.24 -11.16 -4.33
C PHE A 91 12.38 -10.78 -5.54
N GLY A 92 11.12 -10.44 -5.30
CA GLY A 92 10.14 -10.14 -6.34
C GLY A 92 9.20 -9.02 -5.93
N PHE A 93 8.07 -8.91 -6.64
CA PHE A 93 6.99 -8.01 -6.25
C PHE A 93 5.61 -8.57 -6.59
N ARG A 94 4.59 -8.07 -5.90
CA ARG A 94 3.17 -8.23 -6.24
C ARG A 94 2.35 -7.07 -5.68
N LEU A 95 1.04 -7.08 -5.94
CA LEU A 95 0.11 -6.15 -5.30
C LEU A 95 0.06 -6.38 -3.78
N ILE A 96 -0.15 -5.29 -3.04
CA ILE A 96 -0.36 -5.34 -1.59
C ILE A 96 -1.67 -6.07 -1.29
N GLY A 97 -1.60 -7.08 -0.42
CA GLY A 97 -2.73 -7.73 0.22
C GLY A 97 -2.86 -7.33 1.69
N PRO A 98 -4.01 -7.59 2.34
CA PRO A 98 -4.21 -7.22 3.74
C PRO A 98 -3.20 -7.91 4.66
N GLN A 99 -2.75 -9.12 4.32
CA GLN A 99 -1.81 -9.89 5.11
C GLN A 99 -0.36 -9.39 5.03
N ASP A 100 -0.07 -8.43 4.14
CA ASP A 100 1.25 -7.78 4.08
C ASP A 100 1.45 -6.83 5.26
N LEU A 101 0.37 -6.35 5.89
CA LEU A 101 0.42 -5.48 7.05
C LEU A 101 0.74 -6.34 8.29
N LYS A 102 1.94 -6.21 8.86
CA LYS A 102 2.40 -7.04 10.00
C LYS A 102 2.22 -6.33 11.35
N SER A 103 1.97 -7.11 12.39
CA SER A 103 1.78 -6.62 13.78
C SER A 103 3.10 -6.22 14.45
N SER A 104 4.23 -6.70 13.92
CA SER A 104 5.59 -6.49 14.44
C SER A 104 6.58 -6.43 13.28
N SER A 105 7.72 -5.76 13.48
CA SER A 105 8.80 -5.68 12.51
C SER A 105 9.71 -6.91 12.50
N THR A 106 9.91 -7.60 13.64
CA THR A 106 11.02 -8.57 13.79
C THR A 106 10.63 -9.98 14.27
N THR A 107 9.58 -10.13 15.06
CA THR A 107 9.30 -11.38 15.79
C THR A 107 8.03 -12.09 15.34
N ASP A 108 7.02 -11.33 14.92
CA ASP A 108 5.70 -11.85 14.58
C ASP A 108 5.37 -11.52 13.11
N LEU A 109 5.21 -12.57 12.31
CA LEU A 109 4.75 -12.45 10.91
C LEU A 109 3.22 -12.49 10.79
N SER A 110 2.52 -12.54 11.93
CA SER A 110 1.06 -12.52 11.94
C SER A 110 0.56 -11.26 11.28
N PRO A 111 -0.38 -11.40 10.33
CA PRO A 111 -0.98 -10.24 9.71
C PRO A 111 -1.85 -9.50 10.73
N VAL A 112 -1.83 -8.17 10.65
CA VAL A 112 -2.78 -7.30 11.37
C VAL A 112 -4.18 -7.47 10.78
N LEU A 113 -4.26 -7.75 9.48
CA LEU A 113 -5.49 -7.88 8.72
C LEU A 113 -5.52 -9.12 7.85
N TRP A 114 -6.64 -9.84 7.91
CA TRP A 114 -6.94 -10.96 7.01
C TRP A 114 -7.84 -10.55 5.84
N SER A 115 -8.48 -9.40 5.93
CA SER A 115 -9.36 -8.83 4.91
C SER A 115 -9.29 -7.30 4.94
N TRP A 116 -9.53 -6.66 3.80
CA TRP A 116 -9.75 -5.21 3.72
C TRP A 116 -11.09 -4.78 4.32
N VAL A 117 -12.05 -5.72 4.44
CA VAL A 117 -13.37 -5.46 5.03
C VAL A 117 -13.26 -5.34 6.54
N ARG A 118 -13.80 -4.24 7.08
CA ARG A 118 -13.78 -3.91 8.50
C ARG A 118 -15.14 -3.38 8.94
N THR A 119 -15.68 -3.95 10.01
CA THR A 119 -16.86 -3.39 10.68
C THR A 119 -16.43 -2.31 11.66
N LEU A 120 -16.90 -1.08 11.44
CA LEU A 120 -16.64 0.06 12.31
C LEU A 120 -17.88 0.36 13.15
N ALA A 121 -17.68 0.58 14.45
CA ALA A 121 -18.72 1.15 15.30
C ALA A 121 -18.69 2.68 15.15
N MET A 122 -19.75 3.25 14.58
CA MET A 122 -19.84 4.70 14.36
C MET A 122 -20.79 5.36 15.37
N THR A 123 -20.34 6.45 15.99
CA THR A 123 -21.13 7.34 16.86
C THR A 123 -21.77 8.47 16.02
N SER A 124 -22.53 9.39 16.62
CA SER A 124 -23.25 10.44 15.86
C SER A 124 -22.30 11.48 15.24
N GLY A 125 -22.55 11.86 13.97
CA GLY A 125 -21.76 12.86 13.25
C GLY A 125 -20.61 12.24 12.45
N ASN A 126 -19.41 12.81 12.57
CA ASN A 126 -18.19 12.23 12.01
C ASN A 126 -17.57 11.27 13.03
N THR A 127 -17.13 10.11 12.57
CA THR A 127 -16.37 9.17 13.42
C THR A 127 -14.92 9.13 12.95
N GLU A 128 -14.02 9.45 13.87
CA GLU A 128 -12.61 9.13 13.74
C GLU A 128 -12.39 7.65 14.04
N VAL A 129 -11.66 6.98 13.16
CA VAL A 129 -11.14 5.65 13.40
C VAL A 129 -9.64 5.75 13.49
N ALA A 130 -9.17 5.84 14.74
CA ALA A 130 -7.76 5.75 15.05
C ALA A 130 -7.24 4.37 14.68
N ASN A 131 -6.09 4.31 14.00
CA ASN A 131 -5.54 3.07 13.44
C ASN A 131 -6.57 2.31 12.61
N ALA A 132 -7.03 2.92 11.51
CA ALA A 132 -8.02 2.37 10.59
C ALA A 132 -7.72 0.92 10.13
N PHE A 133 -6.45 0.50 10.21
CA PHE A 133 -5.99 -0.86 9.97
C PHE A 133 -5.83 -1.71 11.25
N SER A 134 -6.67 -1.52 12.29
CA SER A 134 -6.65 -2.15 13.65
C SER A 134 -5.53 -1.72 14.58
N ALA A 135 -4.36 -1.44 14.05
CA ALA A 135 -3.18 -1.08 14.81
C ALA A 135 -2.17 -0.38 13.88
N ALA A 136 -1.07 0.07 14.49
CA ALA A 136 0.17 0.24 13.78
C ALA A 136 0.52 -1.02 12.99
N PHE A 137 0.99 -0.85 11.76
CA PHE A 137 1.49 -1.94 10.95
C PHE A 137 2.94 -1.71 10.53
N TYR A 138 3.61 -2.82 10.22
CA TYR A 138 5.02 -2.85 9.89
C TYR A 138 5.26 -3.56 8.56
N ALA A 139 6.28 -3.10 7.82
CA ALA A 139 6.92 -3.94 6.82
C ALA A 139 7.89 -4.88 7.54
N SER A 140 7.89 -6.17 7.19
CA SER A 140 8.73 -7.13 7.90
C SER A 140 10.22 -6.91 7.62
N SER A 141 11.06 -7.10 8.63
CA SER A 141 12.53 -7.07 8.53
C SER A 141 13.17 -8.36 9.05
N LYS A 142 12.45 -9.47 8.98
CA LYS A 142 12.96 -10.77 9.42
C LYS A 142 13.71 -11.44 8.27
N ALA A 143 14.85 -12.06 8.56
CA ALA A 143 15.61 -12.81 7.56
C ALA A 143 14.72 -13.84 6.82
N ASN A 144 14.83 -13.90 5.48
CA ASN A 144 14.01 -14.73 4.60
C ASN A 144 12.51 -14.36 4.66
N ALA A 145 12.17 -13.18 5.17
CA ALA A 145 10.80 -12.71 5.26
C ALA A 145 10.75 -11.16 5.23
N SER A 146 11.76 -10.49 4.67
CA SER A 146 11.81 -9.04 4.65
C SER A 146 11.02 -8.47 3.47
N ALA A 147 10.44 -7.28 3.67
CA ALA A 147 9.64 -6.60 2.65
C ALA A 147 9.80 -5.07 2.68
N VAL A 148 9.62 -4.46 1.50
CA VAL A 148 9.40 -3.02 1.27
C VAL A 148 7.99 -2.85 0.73
N ILE A 149 7.18 -2.01 1.36
CA ILE A 149 5.79 -1.77 0.96
C ILE A 149 5.70 -0.35 0.38
N ALA A 150 5.14 -0.20 -0.82
CA ALA A 150 5.05 1.07 -1.52
C ALA A 150 3.64 1.31 -2.08
N TRP A 151 3.00 2.44 -1.75
CA TRP A 151 1.65 2.76 -2.21
C TRP A 151 1.44 4.24 -2.47
N HIS A 152 0.47 4.55 -3.34
CA HIS A 152 0.18 5.91 -3.81
C HIS A 152 -1.31 6.28 -3.76
N ARG A 153 -2.20 5.30 -3.55
CA ARG A 153 -3.65 5.49 -3.38
C ARG A 153 -4.20 4.55 -2.33
N LEU A 154 -5.45 4.83 -1.95
CA LEU A 154 -6.34 3.86 -1.35
C LEU A 154 -7.39 3.43 -2.38
N LEU A 155 -7.88 2.20 -2.28
CA LEU A 155 -9.02 1.71 -3.05
C LEU A 155 -10.17 1.39 -2.11
N SER A 156 -11.39 1.67 -2.54
CA SER A 156 -12.61 1.22 -1.85
C SER A 156 -13.60 0.58 -2.81
N TYR A 157 -14.10 -0.60 -2.45
CA TYR A 157 -15.22 -1.24 -3.17
C TYR A 157 -16.59 -0.75 -2.66
N LYS A 158 -16.65 -0.18 -1.44
CA LYS A 158 -17.89 0.33 -0.85
C LYS A 158 -17.98 1.86 -0.99
N PRO A 159 -19.05 2.40 -1.61
CA PRO A 159 -19.21 3.84 -1.78
C PRO A 159 -19.55 4.58 -0.48
N ALA A 160 -20.03 3.86 0.54
CA ALA A 160 -20.43 4.39 1.84
C ALA A 160 -19.88 3.52 2.98
N PRO A 161 -19.58 4.10 4.15
CA PRO A 161 -19.65 5.53 4.50
C PRO A 161 -18.54 6.32 3.81
N ARG A 162 -18.78 7.62 3.57
CA ARG A 162 -17.82 8.46 2.85
C ARG A 162 -16.60 8.76 3.71
N LEU A 163 -15.41 8.43 3.21
CA LEU A 163 -14.13 8.87 3.78
C LEU A 163 -13.94 10.39 3.54
N LEU A 164 -13.70 11.14 4.61
CA LEU A 164 -13.55 12.60 4.63
C LEU A 164 -12.09 13.03 4.74
N TYR A 165 -11.33 12.38 5.62
CA TYR A 165 -9.93 12.71 5.89
C TYR A 165 -9.12 11.45 6.11
N VAL A 166 -7.84 11.52 5.73
CA VAL A 166 -6.82 10.54 6.07
C VAL A 166 -5.64 11.25 6.72
N GLN A 167 -5.11 10.67 7.79
CA GLN A 167 -3.87 11.13 8.40
C GLN A 167 -2.91 9.95 8.50
N TRP A 168 -1.68 10.17 8.07
CA TRP A 168 -0.63 9.16 8.11
C TRP A 168 0.42 9.53 9.14
N LYS A 169 0.93 8.51 9.82
CA LYS A 169 2.16 8.62 10.60
C LYS A 169 3.11 7.53 10.13
N VAL A 170 4.22 7.92 9.52
CA VAL A 170 5.23 6.99 8.98
C VAL A 170 6.50 7.19 9.78
N ASN A 171 7.09 6.11 10.28
CA ASN A 171 8.33 6.11 11.07
C ASN A 171 8.35 7.25 12.11
N GLU A 172 7.31 7.25 12.94
CA GLU A 172 7.07 8.21 14.03
C GLU A 172 6.77 9.66 13.62
N TYR A 173 6.91 9.99 12.33
CA TYR A 173 6.63 11.33 11.82
C TYR A 173 5.14 11.46 11.42
N PRO A 174 4.38 12.34 12.05
CA PRO A 174 3.00 12.61 11.66
C PRO A 174 2.97 13.53 10.44
N TYR A 175 2.24 13.13 9.40
CA TYR A 175 1.92 13.98 8.26
C TYR A 175 0.63 14.75 8.52
N ALA A 176 0.48 15.89 7.84
CA ALA A 176 -0.74 16.69 7.94
C ALA A 176 -1.96 15.89 7.47
N PRO A 177 -3.12 16.00 8.14
CA PRO A 177 -4.36 15.43 7.65
C PRO A 177 -4.67 15.90 6.22
N TYR A 178 -5.06 14.98 5.37
CA TYR A 178 -5.45 15.24 3.99
C TYR A 178 -6.96 15.06 3.83
N SER A 179 -7.61 16.09 3.29
CA SER A 179 -9.03 16.00 2.95
C SER A 179 -9.20 15.20 1.66
N VAL A 180 -10.01 14.14 1.75
CA VAL A 180 -10.39 13.33 0.60
C VAL A 180 -11.55 14.03 -0.09
N GLU A 181 -11.37 14.41 -1.37
CA GLU A 181 -12.44 15.08 -2.11
C GLU A 181 -13.73 14.23 -2.15
N PRO A 182 -14.87 14.78 -1.68
CA PRO A 182 -16.09 14.01 -1.45
C PRO A 182 -16.79 13.52 -2.73
N TYR A 183 -16.36 13.97 -3.91
CA TYR A 183 -17.03 13.74 -5.20
C TYR A 183 -16.27 12.84 -6.18
N SER A 184 -15.38 11.98 -5.68
CA SER A 184 -14.88 10.85 -6.46
C SER A 184 -16.05 9.86 -6.71
N LYS A 185 -16.95 10.24 -7.62
CA LYS A 185 -18.12 9.48 -8.03
C LYS A 185 -17.62 8.16 -8.62
N ILE A 186 -18.16 7.04 -8.15
CA ILE A 186 -18.18 5.79 -8.95
C ILE A 186 -19.21 6.06 -10.05
N ALA A 187 -18.81 6.83 -11.07
CA ALA A 187 -19.72 7.41 -12.06
C ALA A 187 -19.99 6.48 -13.26
N LYS A 188 -19.49 5.25 -13.26
CA LYS A 188 -19.60 4.35 -14.41
C LYS A 188 -20.10 2.99 -13.96
N GLU A 189 -21.02 2.44 -14.74
CA GLU A 189 -21.68 1.15 -14.56
C GLU A 189 -20.70 -0.04 -14.49
N ASN A 190 -19.45 0.14 -14.94
CA ASN A 190 -18.39 -0.88 -14.98
C ASN A 190 -17.22 -0.63 -14.01
N LYS A 191 -17.32 0.34 -13.08
CA LYS A 191 -16.26 0.59 -12.10
C LYS A 191 -16.48 -0.26 -10.85
N LEU A 192 -15.58 -1.21 -10.63
CA LEU A 192 -15.60 -2.05 -9.42
C LEU A 192 -15.09 -1.28 -8.20
N PHE A 193 -14.08 -0.42 -8.38
CA PHE A 193 -13.45 0.27 -7.26
C PHE A 193 -13.47 1.79 -7.40
N LYS A 194 -13.55 2.45 -6.24
CA LYS A 194 -13.28 3.87 -6.06
C LYS A 194 -11.80 4.06 -5.75
N ILE A 195 -11.09 4.79 -6.61
CA ILE A 195 -9.74 5.29 -6.33
C ILE A 195 -9.87 6.51 -5.41
N VAL A 196 -9.25 6.43 -4.25
CA VAL A 196 -9.20 7.51 -3.26
C VAL A 196 -7.82 8.18 -3.36
N PRO A 197 -7.77 9.48 -3.71
CA PRO A 197 -6.51 10.20 -3.83
C PRO A 197 -5.79 10.30 -2.48
N MET A 198 -4.47 10.37 -2.54
CA MET A 198 -3.60 10.58 -1.38
C MET A 198 -2.68 11.78 -1.63
N PRO A 199 -2.26 12.50 -0.57
CA PRO A 199 -1.45 13.70 -0.70
C PRO A 199 -0.05 13.42 -1.25
N GLY A 200 0.44 12.18 -1.19
CA GLY A 200 1.77 11.78 -1.62
C GLY A 200 1.87 10.27 -1.78
N ARG A 201 3.09 9.78 -1.97
CA ARG A 201 3.38 8.34 -2.01
C ARG A 201 4.13 7.89 -0.77
N ILE A 202 3.86 6.70 -0.26
CA ILE A 202 4.54 6.14 0.91
C ILE A 202 5.44 4.99 0.49
N ILE A 203 6.68 4.98 0.99
CA ILE A 203 7.54 3.79 1.00
C ILE A 203 7.84 3.45 2.45
N LEU A 204 7.47 2.23 2.84
CA LEU A 204 7.78 1.64 4.13
C LEU A 204 8.90 0.62 3.94
N HIS A 205 10.10 0.99 4.40
CA HIS A 205 11.28 0.12 4.37
C HIS A 205 11.16 -1.05 5.38
N PRO A 206 12.02 -2.08 5.32
CA PRO A 206 11.95 -3.20 6.25
C PRO A 206 12.07 -2.70 7.69
N GLY A 207 11.12 -3.12 8.53
CA GLY A 207 11.02 -2.76 9.94
C GLY A 207 10.42 -1.38 10.18
N GLY A 208 10.13 -0.63 9.12
CA GLY A 208 9.42 0.64 9.19
C GLY A 208 8.01 0.47 9.74
N LYS A 209 7.54 1.49 10.45
CA LYS A 209 6.23 1.52 11.12
C LYS A 209 5.32 2.53 10.45
N CYS A 210 4.05 2.19 10.28
CA CYS A 210 3.03 3.08 9.76
C CYS A 210 1.74 3.00 10.58
N ASP A 211 1.15 4.15 10.88
CA ASP A 211 -0.19 4.30 11.44
C ASP A 211 -1.04 5.13 10.47
N CYS A 212 -2.34 4.84 10.40
CA CYS A 212 -3.28 5.59 9.58
C CYS A 212 -4.57 5.83 10.35
N ASP A 213 -4.96 7.09 10.48
CA ASP A 213 -6.24 7.50 11.02
C ASP A 213 -7.16 7.93 9.88
N MET A 214 -8.42 7.49 9.93
CA MET A 214 -9.41 7.78 8.91
C MET A 214 -10.67 8.36 9.54
N TYR A 215 -11.26 9.35 8.87
CA TYR A 215 -12.46 10.02 9.35
C TYR A 215 -13.60 9.78 8.37
N PHE A 216 -14.71 9.23 8.85
CA PHE A 216 -15.86 8.87 8.02
C PHE A 216 -17.09 9.70 8.35
N ASP A 217 -17.85 9.99 7.30
CA ASP A 217 -19.17 10.62 7.36
C ASP A 217 -20.27 9.56 7.48
N ARG A 218 -21.04 9.61 8.57
CA ARG A 218 -22.13 8.67 8.83
C ARG A 218 -23.38 8.94 7.99
N GLU A 219 -23.58 10.15 7.46
CA GLU A 219 -24.83 10.52 6.76
C GLU A 219 -25.10 9.67 5.51
N THR A 220 -24.08 8.99 4.99
CA THR A 220 -24.15 8.25 3.72
C THR A 220 -24.21 6.73 3.84
N GLY A 221 -24.21 6.14 5.05
CA GLY A 221 -24.03 4.68 5.19
C GLY A 221 -24.83 3.95 6.27
N SER A 222 -25.61 4.64 7.11
CA SER A 222 -26.39 4.01 8.18
C SER A 222 -27.88 4.14 7.92
N THR A 223 -28.60 3.02 7.88
CA THR A 223 -30.08 2.98 7.93
C THR A 223 -30.60 2.81 9.36
N ASP A 224 -29.72 2.82 10.37
CA ASP A 224 -30.11 2.57 11.76
C ASP A 224 -30.39 3.88 12.52
N PRO A 225 -31.66 4.15 12.86
CA PRO A 225 -32.06 5.34 13.61
C PRO A 225 -31.64 5.32 15.09
N SER A 226 -31.06 4.23 15.62
CA SER A 226 -30.73 4.05 17.04
C SER A 226 -29.49 4.81 17.55
N GLY A 227 -28.72 5.45 16.67
CA GLY A 227 -27.57 6.29 17.06
C GLY A 227 -26.24 5.55 17.24
N SER A 228 -26.20 4.22 17.11
CA SER A 228 -24.95 3.43 17.01
C SER A 228 -25.08 2.41 15.90
N ALA A 229 -24.35 2.62 14.79
CA ALA A 229 -24.40 1.71 13.65
C ALA A 229 -23.05 1.04 13.45
N ASN A 230 -23.07 -0.28 13.30
CA ASN A 230 -21.96 -1.04 12.78
C ASN A 230 -22.00 -0.96 11.25
N ILE A 231 -21.00 -0.34 10.64
CA ILE A 231 -20.92 -0.20 9.19
C ILE A 231 -19.65 -0.86 8.70
N ASP A 232 -19.80 -1.70 7.69
CA ASP A 232 -18.64 -2.31 7.02
C ASP A 232 -18.03 -1.33 6.03
N VAL A 233 -16.74 -1.06 6.20
CA VAL A 233 -15.90 -0.34 5.25
C VAL A 233 -14.93 -1.32 4.60
N GLU A 234 -14.53 -1.03 3.38
CA GLU A 234 -13.51 -1.81 2.69
C GLU A 234 -12.54 -0.84 2.05
N ILE A 235 -11.43 -0.58 2.74
CA ILE A 235 -10.38 0.33 2.25
C ILE A 235 -9.07 -0.43 2.23
N GLY A 236 -8.51 -0.57 1.03
CA GLY A 236 -7.23 -1.23 0.79
C GLY A 236 -6.14 -0.24 0.38
N LEU A 237 -4.89 -0.59 0.69
CA LEU A 237 -3.74 0.11 0.13
C LEU A 237 -3.57 -0.28 -1.33
N PHE A 238 -3.38 0.69 -2.23
CA PHE A 238 -3.10 0.40 -3.62
C PHE A 238 -1.64 0.67 -3.96
N GLY A 239 -0.94 -0.43 -4.20
CA GLY A 239 0.44 -0.41 -4.62
C GLY A 239 1.10 -1.77 -4.61
N LEU A 240 2.42 -1.76 -4.42
CA LEU A 240 3.26 -2.94 -4.54
C LEU A 240 3.96 -3.25 -3.22
N VAL A 241 4.10 -4.54 -2.96
CA VAL A 241 5.07 -5.06 -2.00
C VAL A 241 6.23 -5.67 -2.77
N PHE A 242 7.44 -5.30 -2.40
CA PHE A 242 8.68 -5.92 -2.84
C PHE A 242 9.20 -6.76 -1.68
N GLY A 243 9.51 -8.03 -1.89
CA GLY A 243 9.91 -8.89 -0.79
C GLY A 243 10.73 -10.08 -1.24
N GLU A 244 11.44 -10.68 -0.30
CA GLU A 244 12.10 -11.96 -0.49
C GLU A 244 11.06 -13.02 -0.91
N TYR A 245 11.44 -13.98 -1.75
CA TYR A 245 10.52 -15.02 -2.24
C TYR A 245 9.74 -15.69 -1.11
N ASP A 246 10.41 -16.03 -0.01
CA ASP A 246 9.80 -16.69 1.14
C ASP A 246 8.75 -15.80 1.84
N TYR A 247 8.88 -14.47 1.80
CA TYR A 247 7.83 -13.55 2.23
C TYR A 247 6.63 -13.61 1.27
N LEU A 248 6.91 -13.53 -0.03
CA LEU A 248 5.89 -13.48 -1.08
C LEU A 248 5.12 -14.79 -1.20
N ALA A 249 5.78 -15.92 -0.94
CA ALA A 249 5.25 -17.29 -1.02
C ALA A 249 4.74 -17.83 0.32
N ALA A 250 4.86 -17.09 1.44
CA ALA A 250 4.40 -17.54 2.73
C ALA A 250 2.90 -17.87 2.69
N THR A 251 2.58 -19.17 2.85
CA THR A 251 1.21 -19.69 2.89
C THR A 251 0.40 -18.96 3.96
N GLY A 252 -0.72 -18.36 3.54
CA GLY A 252 -1.48 -17.36 4.29
C GLY A 252 -1.79 -16.11 3.45
N LEU A 253 -1.07 -15.93 2.34
CA LEU A 253 -1.32 -14.93 1.29
C LEU A 253 -2.11 -15.49 0.09
N ASP A 254 -2.07 -16.80 -0.15
CA ASP A 254 -2.81 -17.51 -1.21
C ASP A 254 -4.10 -18.19 -0.73
N ALA A 255 -4.66 -17.75 0.41
CA ALA A 255 -5.78 -18.44 1.04
C ALA A 255 -7.16 -18.12 0.44
N TYR A 256 -7.26 -17.85 -0.87
CA TYR A 256 -8.48 -18.01 -1.66
C TYR A 256 -8.11 -18.20 -3.14
N SER A 257 -7.84 -19.45 -3.50
CA SER A 257 -8.15 -19.96 -4.85
C SER A 257 -9.54 -20.57 -4.85
#